data_AF-A0AAE7ZN62-F1
#
_entry.id   AF-A0AAE7ZN62-F1
#
_cell.length_a   1.000
_cell.length_b   1.000
_cell.length_c   1.000
_cell.angle_alpha   90.00
_cell.angle_beta   90.00
_cell.angle_gamma   90.00
#
_symmetry.space_group_name_H-M   'P 1'
#
loop_
_entity.id
_entity.type
_entity.pdbx_description
1 polymer ?
#
loop_
_entity_poly.entity_id
_entity_poly.type
_entity_poly.pdbx_seq_one_letter_code
_entity_poly.pdbx_strand_id
1 'polypeptide(L)'
;MSICVLAERYGVKGQTLRKQYKEKISDYRNWDQLEHAHDYLLYPENIGENLSLDETCLSNGDVYTILTNKAAKGRKGALVAMVRGVATDAVSGILRRLPHRKRLSVKTVTTDL
;
A
#
# COMPACT_ATOMS: atom_id res chain seq x y z
N MET A 1 -12.73 -12.25 0.79
CA MET A 1 -13.19 -13.22 -0.24
C MET A 1 -12.08 -13.36 -1.27
N SER A 2 -11.62 -14.58 -1.59
CA SER A 2 -10.52 -14.77 -2.54
C SER A 2 -11.03 -14.79 -3.99
N ILE A 3 -10.13 -14.55 -4.95
CA ILE A 3 -10.44 -14.64 -6.38
C ILE A 3 -10.92 -16.05 -6.79
N CYS A 4 -10.47 -17.10 -6.11
CA CYS A 4 -10.93 -18.47 -6.35
C CYS A 4 -12.38 -18.66 -5.89
N VAL A 5 -12.72 -18.17 -4.71
CA VAL A 5 -14.10 -18.22 -4.19
C VAL A 5 -15.05 -17.44 -5.10
N LEU A 6 -14.60 -16.30 -5.63
CA LEU A 6 -15.38 -15.55 -6.62
C LEU A 6 -15.56 -16.38 -7.89
N ALA A 7 -14.50 -16.95 -8.44
CA ALA A 7 -14.58 -17.76 -9.66
C ALA A 7 -15.57 -18.92 -9.52
N GLU A 8 -15.52 -19.66 -8.41
CA GLU A 8 -16.41 -20.79 -8.12
C GLU A 8 -17.89 -20.37 -8.13
N ARG A 9 -18.22 -19.22 -7.52
CA ARG A 9 -19.59 -18.67 -7.49
C ARG A 9 -20.15 -18.34 -8.87
N TYR A 10 -19.27 -18.05 -9.85
CA TYR A 10 -19.66 -17.73 -11.22
C TYR A 10 -19.41 -18.90 -12.19
N GLY A 11 -19.12 -20.11 -11.70
CA GLY A 11 -18.86 -21.29 -12.55
C GLY A 11 -17.55 -21.22 -13.34
N VAL A 12 -16.59 -20.39 -12.89
CA VAL A 12 -15.28 -20.19 -13.53
C VAL A 12 -14.20 -20.94 -12.76
N LYS A 13 -13.20 -21.49 -13.46
CA LYS A 13 -12.03 -22.12 -12.82
C LYS A 13 -11.17 -21.08 -12.10
N GLY A 14 -11.04 -21.20 -10.78
CA GLY A 14 -10.30 -20.24 -9.94
C GLY A 14 -8.85 -19.99 -10.36
N GLN A 15 -8.10 -21.05 -10.69
CA GLN A 15 -6.72 -20.91 -11.17
C GLN A 15 -6.64 -20.12 -12.48
N THR A 16 -7.60 -20.34 -13.40
CA THR A 16 -7.66 -19.62 -14.67
C THR A 16 -7.97 -18.15 -14.42
N LEU A 17 -8.98 -17.84 -13.59
CA LEU A 17 -9.34 -16.46 -13.28
C LEU A 17 -8.19 -15.73 -12.57
N ARG A 18 -7.49 -16.38 -11.63
CA ARG A 18 -6.32 -15.80 -10.96
C ARG A 18 -5.21 -15.44 -11.94
N LYS A 19 -4.89 -16.34 -12.88
CA LYS A 19 -3.89 -16.09 -13.91
C LYS A 19 -4.32 -14.96 -14.85
N GLN A 20 -5.57 -14.97 -15.31
CA GLN A 20 -6.10 -13.93 -16.19
C GLN A 20 -6.11 -12.56 -15.51
N TYR A 21 -6.50 -12.49 -14.24
CA TYR A 21 -6.47 -11.26 -13.47
C TYR A 21 -5.07 -10.64 -13.45
N LYS A 22 -4.07 -11.41 -13.01
CA LYS A 22 -2.67 -10.94 -12.93
C LYS A 22 -2.06 -10.61 -14.30
N GLU A 23 -2.28 -11.45 -15.30
CA GLU A 23 -1.53 -11.37 -16.56
C GLU A 23 -2.23 -10.56 -17.65
N LYS A 24 -3.53 -10.27 -17.51
CA LYS A 24 -4.34 -9.67 -18.59
C LYS A 24 -5.32 -8.57 -18.17
N ILE A 25 -5.92 -8.64 -16.96
CA ILE A 25 -7.08 -7.78 -16.63
C ILE A 25 -6.76 -6.69 -15.61
N SER A 26 -5.80 -6.89 -14.71
CA SER A 26 -5.58 -5.98 -13.58
C SER A 26 -4.44 -4.97 -13.78
N ASP A 27 -3.89 -4.87 -15.00
CA ASP A 27 -2.69 -4.06 -15.30
C ASP A 27 -1.47 -4.32 -14.42
N TYR A 28 -1.43 -5.46 -13.70
CA TYR A 28 -0.37 -5.75 -12.74
C TYR A 28 1.02 -5.73 -13.38
N ARG A 29 1.13 -6.18 -14.64
CA ARG A 29 2.40 -6.16 -15.40
C ARG A 29 2.81 -4.78 -15.88
N ASN A 30 1.87 -3.85 -15.98
CA ASN A 30 2.09 -2.47 -16.42
C ASN A 30 2.15 -1.50 -15.23
N TRP A 31 2.06 -2.02 -14.00
CA TRP A 31 2.08 -1.20 -12.81
C TRP A 31 3.46 -0.57 -12.64
N ASP A 32 3.51 0.75 -12.62
CA ASP A 32 4.71 1.58 -12.53
C ASP A 32 5.56 1.28 -11.29
N GLN A 33 4.93 0.84 -10.20
CA GLN A 33 5.62 0.48 -8.96
C GLN A 33 6.05 -0.99 -8.87
N LEU A 34 5.78 -1.82 -9.90
CA LEU A 34 5.97 -3.28 -9.84
C LEU A 34 7.39 -3.69 -9.44
N GLU A 35 8.41 -2.98 -9.92
CA GLU A 35 9.83 -3.28 -9.68
C GLU A 35 10.20 -3.21 -8.19
N HIS A 36 9.60 -2.28 -7.45
CA HIS A 36 9.90 -2.04 -6.04
C HIS A 36 8.74 -2.39 -5.09
N ALA A 37 7.61 -2.87 -5.62
CA ALA A 37 6.38 -3.12 -4.86
C ALA A 37 6.53 -4.16 -3.75
N HIS A 38 7.57 -5.00 -3.81
CA HIS A 38 7.91 -5.93 -2.75
C HIS A 38 8.46 -5.23 -1.48
N ASP A 39 9.15 -4.10 -1.67
CA ASP A 39 9.82 -3.40 -0.58
C ASP A 39 9.06 -2.15 -0.13
N TYR A 40 8.45 -1.42 -1.07
CA TYR A 40 7.62 -0.26 -0.72
C TYR A 40 6.63 0.14 -1.80
N LEU A 41 5.58 0.84 -1.37
CA LEU A 41 4.56 1.50 -2.19
C LEU A 41 4.42 2.95 -1.76
N LEU A 42 4.27 3.85 -2.73
CA LEU A 42 4.10 5.29 -2.51
C LEU A 42 2.93 5.82 -3.32
N TYR A 43 2.07 6.60 -2.67
CA TYR A 43 0.94 7.30 -3.27
C TYR A 43 0.97 8.77 -2.85
N PRO A 44 1.85 9.59 -3.44
CA PRO A 44 2.00 11.00 -3.08
C PRO A 44 0.70 11.82 -3.17
N GLU A 45 -0.21 11.45 -4.06
CA GLU A 45 -1.55 12.02 -4.23
C GLU A 45 -2.44 11.88 -2.99
N ASN A 46 -2.17 10.90 -2.13
CA ASN A 46 -2.95 10.65 -0.93
C ASN A 46 -2.46 11.44 0.29
N ILE A 47 -1.35 12.18 0.18
CA ILE A 47 -0.83 13.02 1.28
C ILE A 47 -1.88 14.08 1.66
N GLY A 48 -2.24 14.11 2.94
CA GLY A 48 -3.09 15.13 3.55
C GLY A 48 -2.41 15.80 4.74
N GLU A 49 -3.13 16.72 5.40
CA GLU A 49 -2.57 17.48 6.54
C GLU A 49 -2.33 16.62 7.79
N ASN A 50 -3.16 15.60 8.01
CA ASN A 50 -3.12 14.76 9.21
C ASN A 50 -2.90 13.31 8.81
N LEU A 51 -1.74 12.77 9.18
CA LEU A 51 -1.34 11.41 8.86
C LEU A 51 -1.28 10.54 10.11
N SER A 52 -1.39 9.22 9.91
CA SER A 52 -1.14 8.19 10.91
C SER A 52 -0.03 7.28 10.42
N LEU A 53 0.88 6.90 11.31
CA LEU A 53 1.93 5.93 11.04
C LEU A 53 1.72 4.73 11.96
N ASP A 54 1.73 3.54 11.37
CA ASP A 54 1.36 2.30 12.02
C ASP A 54 2.33 1.17 11.63
N GLU A 55 2.47 0.18 12.50
CA GLU A 55 3.30 -1.01 12.25
C GLU A 55 2.40 -2.25 12.24
N THR A 56 2.29 -2.90 11.08
CA THR A 56 1.40 -4.05 10.90
C THR A 56 2.18 -5.26 10.43
N CYS A 57 2.06 -6.35 11.18
CA CYS A 57 2.53 -7.66 10.75
C CYS A 57 1.50 -8.29 9.80
N LEU A 58 1.91 -8.56 8.57
CA LEU A 58 1.12 -9.32 7.60
C LEU A 58 1.48 -10.81 7.69
N SER A 59 0.73 -11.63 6.95
CA SER A 59 0.96 -13.08 6.94
C SER A 59 2.41 -13.44 6.59
N ASN A 60 2.92 -14.48 7.24
CA ASN A 60 4.30 -14.99 7.14
C ASN A 60 5.38 -14.19 7.89
N GLY A 61 4.98 -13.29 8.80
CA GLY A 61 5.92 -12.61 9.71
C GLY A 61 6.57 -11.35 9.13
N ASP A 62 6.16 -10.93 7.93
CA ASP A 62 6.60 -9.66 7.35
C ASP A 62 5.91 -8.49 8.06
N VAL A 63 6.71 -7.64 8.71
CA VAL A 63 6.22 -6.40 9.33
C VAL A 63 6.35 -5.25 8.34
N TYR A 64 5.33 -4.40 8.28
CA TYR A 64 5.29 -3.21 7.43
C TYR A 64 5.00 -1.96 8.24
N THR A 65 5.70 -0.88 7.94
CA THR A 65 5.30 0.46 8.35
C THR A 65 4.35 1.07 7.32
N ILE A 66 3.17 1.48 7.76
CA ILE A 66 2.11 2.02 6.91
C ILE A 66 1.86 3.48 7.28
N LEU A 67 1.93 4.37 6.30
CA LEU A 67 1.56 5.78 6.43
C LEU A 67 0.18 5.98 5.79
N THR A 68 -0.78 6.48 6.58
CA THR A 68 -2.16 6.70 6.13
C THR A 68 -2.62 8.14 6.33
N ASN A 69 -3.51 8.61 5.45
CA ASN A 69 -4.20 9.89 5.56
C ASN A 69 -5.51 9.73 6.34
N LYS A 70 -5.59 10.40 7.49
CA LYS A 70 -6.74 10.32 8.40
C LYS A 70 -8.02 10.88 7.80
N ALA A 71 -7.92 11.86 6.90
CA ALA A 71 -9.09 12.48 6.27
C ALA A 71 -9.90 11.49 5.43
N ALA A 72 -9.24 10.46 4.86
CA ALA A 72 -9.88 9.43 4.06
C ALA A 72 -10.70 8.44 4.91
N LYS A 73 -10.45 8.34 6.22
CA LYS A 73 -11.15 7.44 7.17
C LYS A 73 -11.13 5.98 6.70
N GLY A 74 -9.95 5.49 6.29
CA GLY A 74 -9.76 4.10 5.82
C GLY A 74 -10.34 3.79 4.44
N ARG A 75 -10.87 4.79 3.72
CA ARG A 75 -11.43 4.62 2.37
C ARG A 75 -10.37 4.85 1.30
N LYS A 76 -10.78 4.80 0.02
CA LYS A 76 -9.91 5.15 -1.12
C LYS A 76 -9.22 6.49 -0.86
N GLY A 77 -7.90 6.52 -1.04
CA GLY A 77 -7.06 7.67 -0.76
C GLY A 77 -6.46 7.70 0.66
N ALA A 78 -6.70 6.67 1.48
CA ALA A 78 -6.08 6.59 2.80
C ALA A 78 -4.61 6.19 2.75
N LEU A 79 -4.21 5.25 1.89
CA LEU A 79 -2.83 4.75 1.88
C LEU A 79 -1.88 5.76 1.23
N VAL A 80 -0.93 6.30 1.99
CA VAL A 80 0.10 7.23 1.49
C VAL A 80 1.39 6.48 1.18
N ALA A 81 1.81 5.60 2.07
CA ALA A 81 2.98 4.75 1.87
C ALA A 81 2.82 3.43 2.61
N MET A 82 3.46 2.39 2.09
CA MET A 82 3.64 1.11 2.76
C MET A 82 5.09 0.70 2.56
N VAL A 83 5.82 0.42 3.63
CA VAL A 83 7.25 0.09 3.57
C VAL A 83 7.48 -1.20 4.34
N ARG A 84 8.23 -2.13 3.76
CA ARG A 84 8.60 -3.38 4.42
C ARG A 84 9.67 -3.12 5.48
N GLY A 85 9.43 -3.61 6.69
CA GLY A 85 10.26 -3.42 7.87
C GLY A 85 9.87 -2.21 8.72
N VAL A 86 10.50 -2.11 9.89
CA VAL A 86 10.26 -1.07 10.92
C VAL A 86 11.52 -0.25 11.24
N ALA A 87 12.66 -0.58 10.63
CA ALA A 87 13.91 0.12 10.86
C ALA A 87 13.79 1.59 10.42
N THR A 88 13.92 2.51 11.38
CA THR A 88 13.64 3.93 11.18
C THR A 88 14.41 4.55 10.02
N ASP A 89 15.70 4.23 9.87
CA ASP A 89 16.53 4.78 8.79
C ASP A 89 16.07 4.32 7.41
N ALA A 90 15.71 3.04 7.29
CA ALA A 90 15.19 2.47 6.04
C ALA A 90 13.83 3.08 5.69
N VAL A 91 12.90 3.10 6.64
CA VAL A 91 11.55 3.68 6.45
C VAL A 91 11.65 5.16 6.11
N SER A 92 12.43 5.93 6.86
CA SER A 92 12.63 7.36 6.62
C SER A 92 13.27 7.63 5.26
N GLY A 93 14.25 6.81 4.85
CA GLY A 93 14.87 6.87 3.53
C GLY A 93 13.85 6.72 2.40
N ILE A 94 12.91 5.78 2.54
CA ILE A 94 11.81 5.59 1.57
C ILE A 94 10.82 6.75 1.61
N LEU A 95 10.37 7.19 2.79
CA LEU A 95 9.41 8.28 2.92
C LEU A 95 9.95 9.62 2.37
N ARG A 96 11.27 9.84 2.38
CA ARG A 96 11.90 11.02 1.77
C ARG A 96 11.74 11.08 0.25
N ARG A 97 11.47 9.95 -0.42
CA ARG A 97 11.15 9.90 -1.85
C ARG A 97 9.81 10.57 -2.17
N LEU A 98 8.92 10.73 -1.18
CA LEU A 98 7.71 11.53 -1.35
C LEU A 98 8.08 13.00 -1.65
N PRO A 99 7.40 13.65 -2.61
CA PRO A 99 7.71 15.02 -3.02
C PRO A 99 7.79 15.97 -1.83
N HIS A 100 8.90 16.69 -1.72
CA HIS A 100 9.17 17.58 -0.58
C HIS A 100 8.04 18.60 -0.36
N ARG A 101 7.54 19.21 -1.44
CA ARG A 101 6.42 20.17 -1.39
C ARG A 101 5.15 19.59 -0.75
N LYS A 102 4.85 18.30 -0.98
CA LYS A 102 3.69 17.64 -0.36
C LYS A 102 3.96 17.28 1.10
N ARG A 103 5.19 16.92 1.46
CA ARG A 103 5.55 16.68 2.87
C ARG A 103 5.42 17.94 3.72
N LEU A 104 5.68 19.12 3.15
CA LEU A 104 5.51 20.41 3.84
C LEU A 104 4.06 20.76 4.17
N SER A 105 3.05 20.16 3.50
CA SER A 105 1.64 20.40 3.85
C SER A 105 1.15 19.55 5.03
N VAL A 106 1.96 18.60 5.50
CA VAL A 106 1.65 17.76 6.66
C VAL A 106 1.79 18.60 7.93
N LYS A 107 0.73 18.66 8.74
CA LYS A 107 0.70 19.36 10.02
C LYS A 107 0.95 18.42 11.19
N THR A 108 0.38 17.21 11.12
CA THR A 108 0.52 16.22 12.19
C THR A 108 0.75 14.83 11.62
N VAL A 109 1.62 14.08 12.29
CA VAL A 109 1.76 12.64 12.12
C VAL A 109 1.61 12.05 13.51
N THR A 110 0.63 11.19 13.70
CA THR A 110 0.52 10.43 14.96
C THR A 110 1.03 9.03 14.74
N THR A 111 1.69 8.51 15.75
CA THR A 111 2.07 7.10 15.84
C THR A 111 1.29 6.51 17.00
N ASP A 112 0.73 5.31 16.85
CA ASP A 112 0.16 4.61 18.00
C ASP A 112 1.33 3.98 18.77
N LEU A 113 1.70 4.63 19.89
CA LEU A 113 2.62 4.15 20.92
C LEU A 113 2.01 4.45 22.30
#